data_AF-A0A800C940-F1
#
_entry.id   AF-A0A800C940-F1
#
_cell.length_a   1.000
_cell.length_b   1.000
_cell.length_c   1.000
_cell.angle_alpha   90.00
_cell.angle_beta   90.00
_cell.angle_gamma   90.00
#
_symmetry.space_group_name_H-M   'P 1'
#
loop_
_entity.id
_entity.type
_entity.pdbx_description
1 polymer ?
#
loop_
_entity_poly.entity_id
_entity_poly.type
_entity_poly.pdbx_seq_one_letter_code
_entity_poly.pdbx_strand_id
1 'polypeptide(L)'
;MKPYRKATLLVILMLLLALAFVMQPERASAQGPGPGDKIIFGSAFTLARGQRLDGDLVVVGGAVEVEQDAVVEGDVAIIGGSTRIDGVVNGDVVTLGGVIHLGPHAVVNGDATAVGGVIEREPGAQVLGNIVETQGREMGGVQITPVPGPHRWTFPFQEAASTPGPLSWLGRALLQGLATITWTALLAAMGVFLILLAPAPTERVARGIQNNPLLAFAVGFGASLLAFIVAFILSVTICLL
;
A
#
# COMPACT_ATOMS: atom_id res chain seq x y z
N MET A 1 -32.64 -6.88 46.41
CA MET A 1 -31.79 -6.24 45.37
C MET A 1 -32.70 -5.50 44.41
N LYS A 2 -32.61 -4.16 44.35
CA LYS A 2 -33.60 -3.32 43.64
C LYS A 2 -33.65 -3.65 42.14
N PRO A 3 -34.85 -3.80 41.54
CA PRO A 3 -35.04 -4.28 40.17
C PRO A 3 -34.30 -3.43 39.11
N TYR A 4 -34.03 -2.17 39.44
CA TYR A 4 -33.27 -1.24 38.60
C TYR A 4 -31.82 -1.68 38.35
N ARG A 5 -31.14 -2.33 39.31
CA ARG A 5 -29.76 -2.81 39.10
C ARG A 5 -29.67 -3.92 38.07
N LYS A 6 -30.70 -4.77 37.97
CA LYS A 6 -30.75 -5.85 36.96
C LYS A 6 -31.09 -5.30 35.58
N ALA A 7 -31.99 -4.31 35.52
CA ALA A 7 -32.33 -3.62 34.28
C ALA A 7 -31.15 -2.83 33.70
N THR A 8 -30.41 -2.09 34.52
CA THR A 8 -29.20 -1.37 34.07
C THR A 8 -28.11 -2.32 33.58
N LEU A 9 -27.93 -3.47 34.25
CA LEU A 9 -26.93 -4.47 33.88
C LEU A 9 -27.31 -5.21 32.58
N LEU A 10 -28.60 -5.46 32.36
CA LEU A 10 -29.11 -6.01 31.10
C LEU A 10 -28.94 -5.02 29.93
N VAL A 11 -29.17 -3.73 30.15
CA VAL A 11 -28.99 -2.70 29.11
C VAL A 11 -27.52 -2.53 28.75
N ILE A 12 -26.62 -2.51 29.74
CA ILE A 12 -25.16 -2.45 29.50
C ILE A 12 -24.69 -3.70 28.74
N LEU A 13 -25.17 -4.88 29.13
CA LEU A 13 -24.82 -6.14 28.45
C LEU A 13 -25.32 -6.17 27.00
N MET A 14 -26.54 -5.70 26.74
CA MET A 14 -27.13 -5.66 25.40
C MET A 14 -26.40 -4.66 24.49
N LEU A 15 -25.94 -3.55 25.07
CA LEU A 15 -25.19 -2.51 24.36
C LEU A 15 -23.74 -2.96 24.08
N LEU A 16 -23.11 -3.69 25.00
CA LEU A 16 -21.82 -4.35 24.77
C LEU A 16 -21.92 -5.46 23.71
N LEU A 17 -23.00 -6.24 23.69
CA LEU A 17 -23.23 -7.25 22.65
C LEU A 17 -23.46 -6.64 21.27
N ALA A 18 -24.23 -5.54 21.20
CA ALA A 18 -24.48 -4.83 19.96
C ALA A 18 -23.20 -4.18 19.41
N LEU A 19 -22.37 -3.60 20.30
CA LEU A 19 -21.08 -3.04 19.91
C LEU A 19 -20.09 -4.14 19.47
N ALA A 20 -20.10 -5.30 20.13
CA ALA A 20 -19.31 -6.46 19.74
C ALA A 20 -19.77 -7.06 18.39
N PHE A 21 -21.05 -6.89 18.02
CA PHE A 21 -21.60 -7.34 16.74
C PHE A 21 -21.28 -6.37 15.59
N VAL A 22 -21.22 -5.07 15.87
CA VAL A 22 -20.78 -4.04 14.89
C VAL A 22 -19.25 -4.04 14.73
N MET A 23 -18.52 -4.48 15.76
CA MET A 23 -17.07 -4.68 15.73
C MET A 23 -16.66 -6.07 15.25
N GLN A 24 -17.54 -6.85 14.60
CA GLN A 24 -17.02 -8.01 13.88
C GLN A 24 -16.21 -7.45 12.71
N PRO A 25 -14.87 -7.61 12.71
CA PRO A 25 -14.13 -7.34 11.50
C PRO A 25 -14.72 -8.30 10.48
N GLU A 26 -15.32 -7.78 9.42
CA GLU A 26 -15.39 -8.57 8.20
C GLU A 26 -13.94 -8.98 7.96
N ARG A 27 -13.66 -10.26 8.19
CA ARG A 27 -12.40 -10.85 7.81
C ARG A 27 -12.45 -10.82 6.28
N ALA A 28 -12.13 -9.66 5.72
CA ALA A 28 -11.53 -9.56 4.41
C ALA A 28 -10.30 -10.44 4.52
N SER A 29 -10.49 -11.72 4.24
CA SER A 29 -9.42 -12.66 4.02
C SER A 29 -8.80 -12.21 2.71
N ALA A 30 -8.01 -11.14 2.76
CA ALA A 30 -6.83 -11.08 1.91
C ALA A 30 -6.14 -12.40 2.22
N GLN A 31 -6.17 -13.32 1.26
CA GLN A 31 -5.43 -14.57 1.37
C GLN A 31 -4.02 -14.13 1.77
N GLY A 32 -3.63 -14.50 3.00
CA GLY A 32 -2.27 -14.26 3.43
C GLY A 32 -1.32 -14.91 2.44
N PRO A 33 -0.05 -14.48 2.40
CA PRO A 33 0.97 -15.09 1.57
C PRO A 33 0.84 -16.62 1.68
N GLY A 34 0.74 -17.31 0.54
CA GLY A 34 0.65 -18.77 0.48
C GLY A 34 1.81 -19.42 1.25
N PRO A 35 1.73 -20.71 1.57
CA PRO A 35 2.83 -21.40 2.23
C PRO A 35 4.10 -21.31 1.37
N GLY A 36 5.05 -20.45 1.75
CA GLY A 36 6.30 -20.19 1.01
C GLY A 36 6.47 -18.75 0.52
N ASP A 37 5.39 -17.97 0.46
CA ASP A 37 5.42 -16.59 -0.01
C ASP A 37 6.01 -15.65 1.06
N LYS A 38 6.71 -14.61 0.61
CA LYS A 38 7.40 -13.66 1.47
C LYS A 38 7.12 -12.23 1.05
N ILE A 39 6.56 -11.45 1.98
CA ILE A 39 6.32 -10.01 1.79
C ILE A 39 7.24 -9.21 2.69
N ILE A 40 7.94 -8.23 2.14
CA ILE A 40 8.97 -7.44 2.82
C ILE A 40 8.69 -5.96 2.60
N PHE A 41 8.67 -5.19 3.69
CA PHE A 41 8.41 -3.76 3.67
C PHE A 41 9.65 -2.98 4.11
N GLY A 42 10.08 -2.02 3.30
CA GLY A 42 11.07 -0.99 3.63
C GLY A 42 12.48 -1.49 3.96
N SER A 43 12.76 -2.78 3.76
CA SER A 43 14.00 -3.43 4.18
C SER A 43 14.66 -4.18 3.04
N ALA A 44 15.96 -4.41 3.19
CA ALA A 44 16.73 -5.21 2.23
C ALA A 44 16.48 -6.70 2.47
N PHE A 45 16.33 -7.45 1.39
CA PHE A 45 16.20 -8.90 1.41
C PHE A 45 17.26 -9.54 0.54
N THR A 46 18.02 -10.45 1.15
CA THR A 46 19.01 -11.25 0.44
C THR A 46 18.61 -12.72 0.50
N LEU A 47 18.44 -13.35 -0.65
CA LEU A 47 18.33 -14.79 -0.78
C LEU A 47 19.74 -15.34 -1.03
N ALA A 48 20.32 -15.94 0.00
CA ALA A 48 21.71 -16.39 -0.02
C ALA A 48 21.90 -17.63 -0.93
N ARG A 49 23.15 -17.87 -1.36
CA ARG A 49 23.45 -19.02 -2.23
C ARG A 49 22.92 -20.34 -1.70
N GLY A 50 22.35 -21.14 -2.62
CA GLY A 50 21.79 -22.45 -2.30
C GLY A 50 20.50 -22.41 -1.49
N GLN A 51 19.98 -21.23 -1.14
CA GLN A 51 18.64 -21.10 -0.58
C GLN A 51 17.59 -21.13 -1.69
N ARG A 52 16.44 -21.71 -1.35
CA ARG A 52 15.27 -21.75 -2.21
C ARG A 52 14.13 -21.01 -1.53
N LEU A 53 13.43 -20.18 -2.29
CA LEU A 53 12.15 -19.60 -1.89
C LEU A 53 11.06 -20.33 -2.66
N ASP A 54 10.22 -21.09 -1.96
CA ASP A 54 9.21 -21.96 -2.56
C ASP A 54 7.92 -21.23 -3.01
N GLY A 55 7.89 -19.90 -2.94
CA GLY A 55 6.72 -19.08 -3.27
C GLY A 55 7.10 -17.69 -3.77
N ASP A 56 6.12 -16.79 -3.76
CA ASP A 56 6.23 -15.44 -4.32
C ASP A 56 6.99 -14.49 -3.40
N LEU A 57 7.80 -13.61 -3.97
CA LEU A 57 8.53 -12.57 -3.26
C LEU A 57 7.97 -11.20 -3.62
N VAL A 58 7.36 -10.53 -2.64
CA VAL A 58 6.88 -9.14 -2.80
C VAL A 58 7.68 -8.21 -1.92
N VAL A 59 8.35 -7.21 -2.50
CA VAL A 59 9.14 -6.22 -1.76
C VAL A 59 8.67 -4.81 -2.06
N VAL A 60 8.31 -4.06 -1.03
CA VAL A 60 7.82 -2.68 -1.14
C VAL A 60 8.82 -1.74 -0.48
N GLY A 61 9.45 -0.85 -1.24
CA GLY A 61 10.33 0.19 -0.72
C GLY A 61 11.71 -0.30 -0.24
N GLY A 62 12.25 -1.37 -0.82
CA GLY A 62 13.46 -2.05 -0.33
C GLY A 62 14.45 -2.42 -1.43
N ALA A 63 15.48 -3.18 -1.06
CA ALA A 63 16.45 -3.75 -2.00
C ALA A 63 16.36 -5.27 -1.97
N VAL A 64 16.44 -5.91 -3.12
CA VAL A 64 16.43 -7.37 -3.23
C VAL A 64 17.72 -7.84 -3.86
N GLU A 65 18.36 -8.84 -3.26
CA GLU A 65 19.54 -9.51 -3.80
C GLU A 65 19.31 -11.01 -3.82
N VAL A 66 19.27 -11.59 -5.01
CA VAL A 66 19.21 -13.04 -5.21
C VAL A 66 20.59 -13.50 -5.65
N GLU A 67 21.33 -14.15 -4.76
CA GLU A 67 22.70 -14.57 -5.04
C GLU A 67 22.75 -15.74 -6.03
N GLN A 68 23.96 -16.01 -6.54
CA GLN A 68 24.24 -17.18 -7.36
C GLN A 68 23.78 -18.49 -6.69
N ASP A 69 23.25 -19.43 -7.47
CA ASP A 69 22.71 -20.72 -7.01
C ASP A 69 21.48 -20.62 -6.09
N ALA A 70 20.96 -19.42 -5.83
CA ALA A 70 19.67 -19.24 -5.18
C ALA A 70 18.53 -19.45 -6.20
N VAL A 71 17.39 -19.98 -5.74
CA VAL A 71 16.23 -20.26 -6.59
C VAL A 71 14.97 -19.64 -5.99
N VAL A 72 14.25 -18.85 -6.76
CA VAL A 72 12.89 -18.42 -6.45
C VAL A 72 11.94 -19.22 -7.33
N GLU A 73 11.06 -20.01 -6.71
CA GLU A 73 10.08 -20.85 -7.43
C GLU A 73 8.90 -20.04 -7.96
N GLY A 74 8.53 -18.94 -7.29
CA GLY A 74 7.41 -18.08 -7.66
C GLY A 74 7.79 -16.80 -8.38
N ASP A 75 6.87 -15.84 -8.32
CA ASP A 75 7.00 -14.52 -8.92
C ASP A 75 7.75 -13.55 -8.00
N VAL A 76 8.46 -12.60 -8.59
CA VAL A 76 9.21 -11.57 -7.87
C VAL A 76 8.67 -10.20 -8.24
N ALA A 77 7.96 -9.56 -7.30
CA ALA A 77 7.37 -8.24 -7.48
C ALA A 77 8.05 -7.20 -6.57
N ILE A 78 8.60 -6.14 -7.16
CA ILE A 78 9.25 -5.05 -6.43
C ILE A 78 8.56 -3.73 -6.72
N ILE A 79 8.19 -3.00 -5.67
CA ILE A 79 7.55 -1.69 -5.76
C ILE A 79 8.48 -0.65 -5.15
N GLY A 80 9.07 0.21 -5.99
CA GLY A 80 9.92 1.33 -5.57
C GLY A 80 11.21 0.89 -4.86
N GLY A 81 12.14 0.25 -5.60
CA GLY A 81 13.36 -0.31 -5.04
C GLY A 81 14.38 -0.72 -6.09
N SER A 82 15.45 -1.38 -5.67
CA SER A 82 16.45 -1.99 -6.57
C SER A 82 16.48 -3.50 -6.38
N THR A 83 16.69 -4.23 -7.46
CA THR A 83 16.75 -5.70 -7.46
C THR A 83 18.00 -6.14 -8.19
N ARG A 84 18.82 -6.98 -7.56
CA ARG A 84 19.95 -7.67 -8.19
C ARG A 84 19.66 -9.16 -8.21
N ILE A 85 19.70 -9.77 -9.39
CA ILE A 85 19.46 -11.20 -9.58
C ILE A 85 20.71 -11.78 -10.22
N ASP A 86 21.36 -12.70 -9.52
CA ASP A 86 22.48 -13.52 -9.98
C ASP A 86 22.13 -15.02 -9.93
N GLY A 87 20.91 -15.39 -9.52
CA GLY A 87 20.39 -16.75 -9.42
C GLY A 87 19.26 -17.08 -10.41
N VAL A 88 18.42 -18.06 -10.08
CA VAL A 88 17.31 -18.53 -10.92
C VAL A 88 15.97 -18.07 -10.36
N VAL A 89 15.12 -17.50 -11.23
CA VAL A 89 13.72 -17.18 -10.94
C VAL A 89 12.85 -18.00 -11.91
N ASN A 90 11.99 -18.86 -11.36
CA ASN A 90 11.12 -19.74 -12.14
C ASN A 90 9.79 -19.08 -12.55
N GLY A 91 9.44 -17.92 -11.98
CA GLY A 91 8.28 -17.11 -12.37
C GLY A 91 8.65 -15.81 -13.09
N ASP A 92 7.76 -14.84 -12.98
CA ASP A 92 7.87 -13.51 -13.57
C ASP A 92 8.61 -12.53 -12.63
N VAL A 93 9.35 -11.60 -13.21
CA VAL A 93 10.01 -10.51 -12.47
C VAL A 93 9.37 -9.19 -12.86
N VAL A 94 8.71 -8.54 -11.91
CA VAL A 94 8.00 -7.28 -12.12
C VAL A 94 8.57 -6.20 -11.20
N THR A 95 8.99 -5.07 -11.76
CA THR A 95 9.34 -3.87 -10.98
C THR A 95 8.47 -2.67 -11.35
N LEU A 96 8.02 -1.93 -10.34
CA LEU A 96 7.31 -0.66 -10.49
C LEU A 96 8.20 0.47 -9.95
N GLY A 97 8.69 1.36 -10.81
CA GLY A 97 9.46 2.53 -10.42
C GLY A 97 10.84 2.23 -9.83
N GLY A 98 11.49 1.14 -10.26
CA GLY A 98 12.76 0.65 -9.73
C GLY A 98 13.75 0.20 -10.81
N VAL A 99 14.84 -0.41 -10.39
CA VAL A 99 15.86 -0.97 -11.32
C VAL A 99 16.02 -2.47 -11.08
N ILE A 100 16.00 -3.24 -12.16
CA ILE A 100 16.34 -4.67 -12.15
C ILE A 100 17.73 -4.83 -12.77
N HIS A 101 18.69 -5.34 -12.00
CA HIS A 101 20.01 -5.74 -12.48
C HIS A 101 20.06 -7.26 -12.57
N LEU A 102 20.15 -7.79 -13.80
CA LEU A 102 20.36 -9.20 -14.07
C LEU A 102 21.85 -9.42 -14.31
N GLY A 103 22.52 -10.09 -13.37
CA GLY A 103 23.93 -10.43 -13.49
C GLY A 103 24.20 -11.66 -14.37
N PRO A 104 25.47 -12.06 -14.56
CA PRO A 104 25.88 -12.99 -15.61
C PRO A 104 25.36 -14.42 -15.44
N HIS A 105 24.90 -14.77 -14.24
CA HIS A 105 24.32 -16.08 -13.91
C HIS A 105 22.79 -16.05 -13.77
N ALA A 106 22.17 -14.90 -14.01
CA ALA A 106 20.73 -14.72 -13.86
C ALA A 106 19.96 -15.53 -14.89
N VAL A 107 19.00 -16.33 -14.44
CA VAL A 107 18.05 -17.04 -15.32
C VAL A 107 16.63 -16.72 -14.87
N VAL A 108 15.88 -16.00 -15.70
CA VAL A 108 14.45 -15.73 -15.50
C VAL A 108 13.67 -16.59 -16.49
N ASN A 109 12.91 -17.56 -15.98
CA ASN A 109 12.14 -18.47 -16.82
C ASN A 109 10.82 -17.86 -17.31
N GLY A 110 10.30 -16.84 -16.62
CA GLY A 110 9.14 -16.05 -17.02
C GLY A 110 9.48 -14.75 -17.74
N ASP A 111 8.56 -13.79 -17.64
CA ASP A 111 8.65 -12.45 -18.20
C ASP A 111 9.41 -11.50 -17.26
N ALA A 112 10.16 -10.55 -17.82
CA ALA A 112 10.81 -9.48 -17.08
C ALA A 112 10.18 -8.13 -17.44
N THR A 113 9.40 -7.57 -16.51
CA THR A 113 8.65 -6.32 -16.73
C THR A 113 9.13 -5.21 -15.81
N ALA A 114 9.49 -4.06 -16.39
CA ALA A 114 9.80 -2.85 -15.65
C ALA A 114 8.88 -1.71 -16.08
N VAL A 115 8.04 -1.23 -15.16
CA VAL A 115 7.13 -0.10 -15.41
C VAL A 115 7.68 1.15 -14.73
N GLY A 116 8.04 2.17 -15.52
CA GLY A 116 8.66 3.39 -15.00
C GLY A 116 10.03 3.15 -14.38
N GLY A 117 10.71 2.09 -14.80
CA GLY A 117 12.01 1.62 -14.31
C GLY A 117 12.91 1.17 -15.45
N VAL A 118 14.09 0.63 -15.12
CA VAL A 118 15.10 0.17 -16.09
C VAL A 118 15.48 -1.28 -15.80
N ILE A 119 15.73 -2.06 -16.86
CA ILE A 119 16.29 -3.41 -16.75
C ILE A 119 17.71 -3.37 -17.31
N GLU A 120 18.70 -3.57 -16.44
CA GLU A 120 20.10 -3.71 -16.80
C GLU A 120 20.47 -5.20 -16.87
N ARG A 121 20.91 -5.65 -18.05
CA ARG A 121 21.24 -7.05 -18.29
C ARG A 121 22.72 -7.23 -18.60
N GLU A 122 23.43 -7.96 -17.75
CA GLU A 122 24.84 -8.30 -17.97
C GLU A 122 24.99 -9.45 -19.00
N PRO A 123 26.16 -9.55 -19.67
CA PRO A 123 26.45 -10.66 -20.58
C PRO A 123 26.40 -12.01 -19.84
N GLY A 124 25.43 -12.85 -20.20
CA GLY A 124 25.21 -14.16 -19.59
C GLY A 124 23.83 -14.35 -18.97
N ALA A 125 23.15 -13.25 -18.63
CA ALA A 125 21.77 -13.28 -18.14
C ALA A 125 20.80 -13.77 -19.24
N GLN A 126 19.91 -14.70 -18.86
CA GLN A 126 18.91 -15.29 -19.73
C GLN A 126 17.52 -14.95 -19.22
N VAL A 127 16.68 -14.40 -20.10
CA VAL A 127 15.24 -14.23 -19.87
C VAL A 127 14.55 -15.07 -20.94
N LEU A 128 13.83 -16.11 -20.53
CA LEU A 128 13.16 -17.04 -21.44
C LEU A 128 11.80 -16.51 -21.92
N GLY A 129 11.16 -15.64 -21.14
CA GLY A 129 9.95 -14.93 -21.53
C GLY A 129 10.22 -13.62 -22.27
N ASN A 130 9.25 -12.72 -22.19
CA ASN A 130 9.26 -11.40 -22.79
C ASN A 130 9.92 -10.38 -21.86
N ILE A 131 10.59 -9.40 -22.45
CA ILE A 131 11.10 -8.23 -21.74
C ILE A 131 10.21 -7.05 -22.08
N VAL A 132 9.52 -6.51 -21.07
CA VAL A 132 8.62 -5.36 -21.22
C VAL A 132 9.15 -4.21 -20.39
N GLU A 133 9.79 -3.25 -21.05
CA GLU A 133 10.26 -2.02 -20.41
C GLU A 133 9.33 -0.86 -20.81
N THR A 134 8.46 -0.46 -19.88
CA THR A 134 7.68 0.76 -20.04
C THR A 134 8.52 1.91 -19.52
N GLN A 135 9.52 2.32 -20.29
CA GLN A 135 10.18 3.60 -20.06
C GLN A 135 9.10 4.69 -20.19
N GLY A 136 9.09 5.63 -19.24
CA GLY A 136 8.37 6.88 -19.44
C GLY A 136 8.89 7.48 -20.74
N ARG A 137 8.06 7.38 -21.79
CA ARG A 137 8.37 7.73 -23.19
C ARG A 137 9.48 8.76 -23.30
N GLU A 138 10.53 8.39 -24.04
CA GLU A 138 11.50 9.31 -24.62
C GLU A 138 10.77 10.55 -25.16
N MET A 139 10.85 11.67 -24.45
CA MET A 139 10.47 12.97 -24.99
C MET A 139 11.74 13.62 -25.51
N GLY A 140 12.08 13.30 -26.77
CA GLY A 140 13.05 14.06 -27.56
C GLY A 140 14.46 13.49 -27.67
N GLY A 141 14.61 12.35 -28.35
CA GLY A 141 15.71 12.13 -29.30
C GLY A 141 17.17 12.34 -28.84
N VAL A 142 17.52 12.03 -27.60
CA VAL A 142 18.93 11.98 -27.17
C VAL A 142 19.28 10.54 -26.80
N GLN A 143 20.07 9.89 -27.66
CA GLN A 143 20.66 8.58 -27.38
C GLN A 143 21.70 8.73 -26.28
N ILE A 144 21.43 8.20 -25.08
CA ILE A 144 22.46 8.03 -24.06
C ILE A 144 23.17 6.72 -24.36
N THR A 145 24.27 6.78 -25.11
CA THR A 145 25.20 5.66 -25.22
C THR A 145 25.89 5.44 -23.88
N PRO A 146 25.83 4.23 -23.27
CA PRO A 146 26.51 3.95 -22.01
C PRO A 146 28.03 4.06 -22.23
N VAL A 147 28.68 4.97 -21.52
CA VAL A 147 30.14 5.12 -21.55
C VAL A 147 30.77 4.00 -20.69
N PRO A 148 31.69 3.18 -21.22
CA PRO A 148 32.38 2.17 -20.43
C PRO A 148 33.39 2.84 -19.48
N GLY A 149 33.13 2.77 -18.17
CA GLY A 149 34.04 3.30 -17.14
C GLY A 149 33.91 2.53 -15.83
N PRO A 150 35.02 2.17 -15.15
CA PRO A 150 35.00 1.27 -14.00
C PRO A 150 34.89 2.05 -12.69
N HIS A 151 33.73 2.62 -12.34
CA HIS A 151 33.56 3.28 -11.03
C HIS A 151 32.18 3.02 -10.40
N ARG A 152 32.23 2.52 -9.15
CA ARG A 152 31.13 2.45 -8.18
C ARG A 152 30.31 3.74 -8.18
N TRP A 153 29.01 3.65 -8.42
CA TRP A 153 28.09 4.77 -8.26
C TRP A 153 27.46 4.72 -6.86
N THR A 154 27.97 5.56 -5.97
CA THR A 154 27.23 6.05 -4.80
C THR A 154 25.95 6.69 -5.27
N PHE A 155 24.81 6.22 -4.77
CA PHE A 155 23.51 6.86 -4.98
C PHE A 155 23.39 8.06 -4.04
N PRO A 156 23.45 9.31 -4.53
CA PRO A 156 22.80 10.37 -3.81
C PRO A 156 21.31 10.09 -3.94
N PHE A 157 20.60 10.05 -2.82
CA PHE A 157 19.22 10.53 -2.77
C PHE A 157 19.30 12.01 -3.11
N GLN A 158 19.53 12.29 -4.40
CA GLN A 158 19.30 13.58 -4.97
C GLN A 158 17.78 13.66 -4.94
N GLU A 159 17.29 14.30 -3.88
CA GLU A 159 16.04 15.04 -3.95
C GLU A 159 15.91 15.52 -5.38
N ALA A 160 14.82 15.13 -6.05
CA ALA A 160 14.37 15.92 -7.17
C ALA A 160 14.04 17.30 -6.61
N ALA A 161 15.08 18.09 -6.36
CA ALA A 161 15.07 19.52 -6.48
C ALA A 161 14.69 19.75 -7.94
N SER A 162 13.39 19.61 -8.21
CA SER A 162 12.75 20.49 -9.17
C SER A 162 13.24 21.87 -8.75
N THR A 163 14.23 22.40 -9.45
CA THR A 163 14.56 23.81 -9.36
C THR A 163 13.22 24.50 -9.60
N PRO A 164 12.60 25.12 -8.58
CA PRO A 164 11.25 25.59 -8.72
C PRO A 164 11.34 26.75 -9.69
N GLY A 165 11.06 26.50 -10.96
CA GLY A 165 10.76 27.57 -11.87
C GLY A 165 9.63 28.38 -11.24
N PRO A 166 9.60 29.71 -11.38
CA PRO A 166 8.61 30.57 -10.73
C PRO A 166 7.15 30.27 -11.15
N LEU A 167 6.91 29.31 -12.05
CA LEU A 167 5.58 28.79 -12.41
C LEU A 167 5.29 27.36 -11.89
N SER A 168 6.26 26.65 -11.32
CA SER A 168 6.09 25.27 -10.84
C SER A 168 5.22 25.15 -9.58
N TRP A 169 5.19 26.20 -8.75
CA TRP A 169 4.28 26.29 -7.60
C TRP A 169 2.81 26.34 -8.06
N LEU A 170 2.53 27.01 -9.19
CA LEU A 170 1.20 27.08 -9.77
C LEU A 170 0.76 25.69 -10.26
N GLY A 171 1.66 24.95 -10.89
CA GLY A 171 1.40 23.58 -11.32
C GLY A 171 1.15 22.61 -10.16
N ARG A 172 1.96 22.66 -9.09
CA ARG A 172 1.75 21.84 -7.89
C ARG A 172 0.46 22.22 -7.15
N ALA A 173 0.15 23.50 -7.04
CA ALA A 173 -1.11 23.98 -6.46
C ALA A 173 -2.33 23.53 -7.28
N LEU A 174 -2.23 23.52 -8.61
CA LEU A 174 -3.28 23.00 -9.50
C LEU A 174 -3.49 21.49 -9.33
N LEU A 175 -2.39 20.71 -9.29
CA LEU A 175 -2.46 19.26 -9.11
C LEU A 175 -2.96 18.87 -7.71
N GLN A 176 -2.52 19.57 -6.66
CA GLN A 176 -3.05 19.39 -5.31
C GLN A 176 -4.51 19.85 -5.20
N GLY A 177 -4.89 20.91 -5.90
CA GLY A 177 -6.28 21.33 -6.05
C GLY A 177 -7.14 20.25 -6.71
N LEU A 178 -6.67 19.66 -7.81
CA LEU A 178 -7.35 18.55 -8.47
C LEU A 178 -7.45 17.31 -7.57
N ALA A 179 -6.39 16.98 -6.83
CA ALA A 179 -6.37 15.87 -5.88
C ALA A 179 -7.36 16.07 -4.71
N THR A 180 -7.44 17.28 -4.17
CA THR A 180 -8.41 17.60 -3.11
C THR A 180 -9.85 17.62 -3.62
N ILE A 181 -10.07 18.08 -4.85
CA ILE A 181 -11.38 18.03 -5.52
C ILE A 181 -11.79 16.57 -5.76
N THR A 182 -10.88 15.73 -6.24
CA THR A 182 -11.17 14.30 -6.43
C THR A 182 -11.48 13.61 -5.11
N TRP A 183 -10.70 13.86 -4.06
CA TRP A 183 -10.95 13.28 -2.73
C TRP A 183 -12.30 13.68 -2.14
N THR A 184 -12.65 14.97 -2.23
CA THR A 184 -13.95 15.47 -1.75
C THR A 184 -15.12 14.94 -2.57
N ALA A 185 -14.97 14.84 -3.90
CA ALA A 185 -15.96 14.21 -4.76
C ALA A 185 -16.16 12.73 -4.43
N LEU A 186 -15.09 12.01 -4.11
CA LEU A 186 -15.12 10.59 -3.76
C LEU A 186 -15.82 10.37 -2.40
N LEU A 187 -15.54 11.23 -1.41
CA LEU A 187 -16.25 11.23 -0.13
C LEU A 187 -17.75 11.55 -0.29
N ALA A 188 -18.09 12.52 -1.14
CA ALA A 188 -19.48 12.86 -1.43
C ALA A 188 -20.20 11.69 -2.13
N ALA A 189 -19.55 11.06 -3.11
CA ALA A 189 -20.08 9.89 -3.80
C ALA A 189 -20.32 8.72 -2.84
N MET A 190 -19.38 8.47 -1.92
CA MET A 190 -19.54 7.47 -0.87
C MET A 190 -20.71 7.78 0.06
N GLY A 191 -20.88 9.04 0.47
CA GLY A 191 -22.02 9.46 1.28
C GLY A 191 -23.37 9.23 0.60
N VAL A 192 -23.47 9.59 -0.69
CA VAL A 192 -24.66 9.31 -1.51
C VAL A 192 -24.89 7.81 -1.65
N PHE A 193 -23.83 7.03 -1.89
CA PHE A 193 -23.90 5.58 -1.99
C PHE A 193 -24.43 4.93 -0.70
N LEU A 194 -23.99 5.38 0.48
CA LEU A 194 -24.49 4.92 1.77
C LEU A 194 -25.96 5.26 1.99
N ILE A 195 -26.40 6.45 1.59
CA ILE A 195 -27.82 6.85 1.65
C ILE A 195 -28.67 5.94 0.77
N LEU A 196 -28.16 5.56 -0.41
CA LEU A 196 -28.84 4.65 -1.34
C LEU A 196 -28.88 3.20 -0.82
N LEU A 197 -27.82 2.74 -0.15
CA LEU A 197 -27.74 1.38 0.39
C LEU A 197 -28.67 1.18 1.60
N ALA A 198 -28.92 2.25 2.38
CA ALA A 198 -29.73 2.20 3.59
C ALA A 198 -30.66 3.42 3.76
N PRO A 199 -31.73 3.52 2.95
CA PRO A 199 -32.64 4.67 2.97
C PRO A 199 -33.48 4.74 4.27
N ALA A 200 -33.91 3.59 4.79
CA ALA A 200 -34.77 3.51 5.98
C ALA A 200 -34.15 4.05 7.29
N PRO A 201 -32.86 3.81 7.61
CA PRO A 201 -32.22 4.47 8.77
C PRO A 201 -31.96 5.96 8.53
N THR A 202 -31.64 6.38 7.30
CA THR A 202 -31.42 7.80 6.98
C THR A 202 -32.70 8.64 7.17
N GLU A 203 -33.86 8.13 6.74
CA GLU A 203 -35.15 8.79 6.97
C GLU A 203 -35.52 8.90 8.46
N ARG A 204 -35.15 7.90 9.28
CA ARG A 204 -35.41 7.92 10.71
C ARG A 204 -34.59 8.99 11.42
N VAL A 205 -33.33 9.17 11.02
CA VAL A 205 -32.48 10.26 11.51
C VAL A 205 -33.03 11.61 11.05
N ALA A 206 -33.43 11.75 9.78
CA ALA A 206 -33.98 12.98 9.24
C ALA A 206 -35.29 13.41 9.95
N ARG A 207 -36.23 12.49 10.18
CA ARG A 207 -37.46 12.78 10.95
C ARG A 207 -37.17 13.07 12.42
N GLY A 208 -36.16 12.43 13.00
CA GLY A 208 -35.71 12.71 14.38
C GLY A 208 -35.19 14.14 14.53
N ILE A 209 -34.40 14.62 13.56
CA ILE A 209 -33.89 16.00 13.53
C ILE A 209 -35.03 17.02 13.39
N GLN A 210 -36.01 16.75 12.52
CA GLN A 210 -37.15 17.65 12.32
C GLN A 210 -38.08 17.72 13.54
N ASN A 211 -38.29 16.59 14.22
CA ASN A 211 -39.21 16.54 15.35
C ASN A 211 -38.61 17.12 16.64
N ASN A 212 -37.30 16.96 16.88
CA ASN A 212 -36.63 17.46 18.09
C ASN A 212 -35.15 17.84 17.82
N PRO A 213 -34.88 19.04 17.26
CA PRO A 213 -33.53 19.44 16.86
C PRO A 213 -32.56 19.55 18.04
N LEU A 214 -33.03 19.98 19.21
CA LEU A 214 -32.19 20.12 20.41
C LEU A 214 -31.70 18.76 20.94
N LEU A 215 -32.56 17.74 20.91
CA LEU A 215 -32.21 16.38 21.33
C LEU A 215 -31.29 15.70 20.32
N ALA A 216 -31.50 15.92 19.01
CA ALA A 216 -30.60 15.42 17.99
C ALA A 216 -29.18 15.99 18.16
N PHE A 217 -29.07 17.29 18.47
CA PHE A 217 -27.80 17.93 18.80
C PHE A 217 -27.15 17.34 20.06
N ALA A 218 -27.92 17.20 21.14
CA ALA A 218 -27.42 16.68 22.40
C ALA A 218 -26.92 15.22 22.28
N VAL A 219 -27.66 14.39 21.53
CA VAL A 219 -27.29 12.98 21.30
C VAL A 219 -26.06 12.87 20.40
N GLY A 220 -25.99 13.64 19.31
CA GLY A 220 -24.83 13.66 18.43
C GLY A 220 -23.56 14.17 19.14
N PHE A 221 -23.69 15.27 19.88
CA PHE A 221 -22.60 15.83 20.68
C PHE A 221 -22.16 14.87 21.79
N GLY A 222 -23.11 14.26 22.50
CA GLY A 222 -22.82 13.27 23.54
C GLY A 222 -22.10 12.03 23.01
N ALA A 223 -22.53 11.51 21.85
CA ALA A 223 -21.87 10.38 21.20
C ALA A 223 -20.44 10.72 20.75
N SER A 224 -20.24 11.92 20.17
CA SER A 224 -18.92 12.39 19.76
C SER A 224 -17.97 12.55 20.95
N LEU A 225 -18.45 13.14 22.04
CA LEU A 225 -17.66 13.31 23.26
C LEU A 225 -17.29 11.96 23.89
N LEU A 226 -18.24 11.01 23.92
CA LEU A 226 -17.99 9.66 24.41
C LEU A 226 -16.93 8.95 23.55
N ALA A 227 -17.02 9.04 22.23
CA ALA A 227 -16.05 8.45 21.31
C ALA A 227 -14.64 9.03 21.52
N PHE A 228 -14.54 10.35 21.71
CA PHE A 228 -13.28 11.01 22.02
C PHE A 228 -12.65 10.53 23.33
N ILE A 229 -13.46 10.39 24.39
CA ILE A 229 -13.00 9.87 25.68
C ILE A 229 -12.49 8.43 25.54
N VAL A 230 -13.20 7.58 24.81
CA VAL A 230 -12.79 6.20 24.55
C VAL A 230 -11.46 6.15 23.76
N ALA A 231 -11.32 6.97 22.71
CA ALA A 231 -10.10 7.06 21.92
C ALA A 231 -8.91 7.52 22.78
N PHE A 232 -9.11 8.49 23.67
CA PHE A 232 -8.08 8.96 24.59
C PHE A 232 -7.62 7.85 25.55
N ILE A 233 -8.57 7.12 26.16
CA ILE A 233 -8.26 6.00 27.06
C ILE A 233 -7.47 4.90 26.31
N LEU A 234 -7.88 4.56 25.08
CA LEU A 234 -7.16 3.59 24.25
C LEU A 234 -5.74 4.07 23.94
N SER A 235 -5.55 5.34 23.59
CA SER A 235 -4.23 5.90 23.32
C SER A 235 -3.30 5.82 24.54
N VAL A 236 -3.79 6.17 25.74
CA VAL A 236 -3.01 6.06 26.97
C VAL A 236 -2.67 4.60 27.27
N THR A 237 -3.61 3.69 27.04
CA THR A 237 -3.40 2.24 27.25
C THR A 237 -2.33 1.69 26.32
N ILE A 238 -2.32 2.11 25.05
CA ILE A 238 -1.31 1.69 24.06
C ILE A 238 0.08 2.26 24.39
N CYS A 239 0.18 3.49 24.90
CA CYS A 239 1.46 4.09 25.29
C CYS A 239 2.07 3.52 26.59
N LEU A 240 1.27 2.83 27.40
CA LEU A 240 1.71 2.26 28.68
C LEU A 240 2.09 0.77 28.57
N LEU A 241 1.84 0.16 27.41
CA LEU A 241 2.20 -1.21 27.04
C LEU A 241 3.58 -1.25 26.35
#